data_AF-A0A529GK41-F1
#
_entry.id   AF-A0A529GK41-F1
#
_cell.length_a   1.000
_cell.length_b   1.000
_cell.length_c   1.000
_cell.angle_alpha   90.00
_cell.angle_beta   90.00
_cell.angle_gamma   90.00
#
_symmetry.space_group_name_H-M   'P 1'
#
loop_
_entity.id
_entity.type
_entity.pdbx_description
1 polymer ?
#
loop_
_entity_poly.entity_id
_entity_poly.type
_entity_poly.pdbx_seq_one_letter_code
_entity_poly.pdbx_strand_id
1 'polypeptide(L)' 'MEILLLFSAFVIATCGLVYELIAGTLASYLLGDSVTQFSTIIGAYLFAMGVGSWLSRYIER' A
#
# COMPACT_ATOMS: atom_id res chain seq x y z
N MET A 1 -16.37 15.94 9.72
CA MET A 1 -16.35 15.12 8.48
C MET A 1 -14.97 14.53 8.23
N GLU A 2 -13.89 15.28 8.48
CA GLU A 2 -12.49 14.82 8.27
C GLU A 2 -12.15 13.49 8.94
N ILE A 3 -12.64 13.23 10.16
CA ILE A 3 -12.40 11.97 10.87
C ILE A 3 -12.95 10.75 10.09
N LEU A 4 -14.06 10.91 9.37
CA LEU A 4 -14.65 9.84 8.55
C LEU A 4 -13.83 9.56 7.28
N LEU A 5 -13.22 10.61 6.70
CA LEU A 5 -12.33 10.48 5.55
C LEU A 5 -11.03 9.81 5.94
N LEU A 6 -10.42 10.21 7.06
CA LEU A 6 -9.22 9.58 7.61
C LEU A 6 -9.47 8.12 8.00
N PHE A 7 -10.63 7.83 8.60
CA PHE A 7 -11.01 6.46 8.93
C PHE A 7 -11.23 5.60 7.68
N SER A 8 -11.92 6.12 6.65
CA SER A 8 -12.05 5.42 5.38
C SER A 8 -10.71 5.20 4.69
N ALA A 9 -9.82 6.19 4.69
CA ALA A 9 -8.47 6.07 4.15
C ALA A 9 -7.66 5.02 4.91
N PHE A 10 -7.78 4.94 6.24
CA PHE A 10 -7.14 3.92 7.07
C PHE A 10 -7.65 2.50 6.76
N VAL A 11 -8.96 2.33 6.58
CA VAL A 11 -9.57 1.04 6.23
C VAL A 11 -9.15 0.62 4.81
N ILE A 12 -9.16 1.52 3.83
CA ILE A 12 -8.74 1.22 2.46
C ILE A 12 -7.25 0.89 2.40
N ALA A 13 -6.41 1.63 3.15
CA ALA A 13 -4.98 1.38 3.27
C ALA A 13 -4.66 0.00 3.88
N THR A 14 -5.37 -0.40 4.94
CA THR A 14 -5.17 -1.71 5.55
C THR A 14 -5.66 -2.83 4.65
N CYS A 15 -6.79 -2.65 3.97
CA CYS A 15 -7.33 -3.63 3.03
C CYS A 15 -6.42 -3.78 1.78
N GLY A 16 -5.88 -2.66 1.27
CA GLY A 16 -4.93 -2.64 0.15
C GLY A 16 -3.65 -3.43 0.43
N LEU A 17 -3.09 -3.28 1.64
CA LEU A 17 -1.94 -4.09 2.09
C LEU A 17 -2.23 -5.59 2.09
N VAL A 18 -3.45 -5.99 2.50
CA VAL A 18 -3.86 -7.39 2.49
C VAL A 18 -3.93 -7.94 1.07
N TYR A 19 -4.47 -7.17 0.11
CA TYR A 19 -4.52 -7.58 -1.30
C TYR A 19 -3.12 -7.77 -1.89
N GLU A 20 -2.19 -6.88 -1.57
CA GLU A 20 -0.79 -7.00 -2.01
C GLU A 20 -0.05 -8.16 -1.37
N LEU A 21 -0.31 -8.45 -0.09
CA LEU A 21 0.24 -9.62 0.60
C LEU A 21 -0.26 -10.93 -0.04
N ILE A 22 -1.55 -10.99 -0.39
CA ILE A 22 -2.17 -12.13 -1.06
C ILE A 22 -1.61 -12.29 -2.48
N ALA A 23 -1.46 -11.20 -3.23
CA ALA A 23 -0.85 -11.24 -4.56
C ALA A 23 0.63 -11.66 -4.51
N GLY A 24 1.39 -11.17 -3.53
CA GLY A 24 2.79 -11.54 -3.31
C GLY A 24 2.95 -13.01 -2.93
N THR A 25 2.06 -13.55 -2.09
CA THR A 25 2.06 -14.99 -1.76
C THR A 25 1.63 -15.86 -2.95
N LEU A 26 0.60 -15.48 -3.70
CA LEU A 26 0.19 -16.17 -4.93
C LEU A 26 1.31 -16.19 -5.98
N ALA A 27 2.00 -15.06 -6.18
CA ALA A 27 3.12 -14.96 -7.10
C ALA A 27 4.33 -15.79 -6.62
N SER A 28 4.60 -15.81 -5.31
CA SER A 28 5.60 -16.68 -4.68
C SER A 28 5.33 -18.17 -4.92
N TYR A 29 4.05 -18.58 -4.84
CA TYR A 29 3.64 -19.96 -5.14
C TYR A 29 3.81 -20.33 -6.62
N LEU A 30 3.84 -19.35 -7.53
CA LEU A 30 3.94 -19.57 -8.99
C LEU A 30 5.36 -19.38 -9.55
N LEU A 31 6.18 -18.47 -9.00
CA LEU A 31 7.47 -18.04 -9.55
C LEU A 31 8.69 -18.38 -8.69
N GLY A 32 8.52 -18.84 -7.45
CA GLY A 32 9.58 -19.45 -6.64
C GLY A 32 10.57 -18.48 -5.96
N ASP A 33 10.58 -17.19 -6.30
CA ASP A 33 11.44 -16.16 -5.67
C ASP A 33 10.60 -15.15 -4.87
N SER A 34 10.18 -15.56 -3.68
CA SER A 34 9.20 -14.84 -2.85
C SER A 34 9.73 -13.52 -2.26
N VAL A 35 11.04 -13.41 -2.07
CA VAL A 35 11.64 -12.30 -1.30
C VAL A 35 11.74 -11.03 -2.12
N THR A 36 12.10 -11.15 -3.39
CA THR A 36 12.23 -10.00 -4.30
C THR A 36 10.85 -9.42 -4.64
N GLN A 37 9.88 -10.26 -5.01
CA GLN A 37 8.51 -9.84 -5.30
C GLN A 37 7.83 -9.19 -4.09
N PHE A 38 7.94 -9.80 -2.91
CA PHE A 38 7.37 -9.25 -1.69
C PHE A 38 7.96 -7.88 -1.35
N SER A 39 9.30 -7.76 -1.41
CA SER A 39 9.99 -6.49 -1.14
C SER A 39 9.65 -5.42 -2.16
N THR A 40 9.53 -5.75 -3.44
CA THR A 40 9.18 -4.77 -4.49
C THR A 40 7.75 -4.27 -4.34
N ILE A 41 6.79 -5.16 -4.05
CA ILE A 41 5.38 -4.81 -3.89
C ILE A 41 5.20 -3.91 -2.66
N ILE A 42 5.61 -4.38 -1.48
CA ILE A 42 5.48 -3.60 -0.23
C ILE A 42 6.31 -2.30 -0.29
N GLY A 43 7.48 -2.34 -0.91
CA GLY A 43 8.31 -1.16 -1.12
C GLY A 43 7.63 -0.12 -2.01
N ALA A 44 7.05 -0.53 -3.14
CA ALA A 44 6.31 0.36 -4.04
C ALA A 44 5.06 0.95 -3.35
N TYR A 45 4.36 0.15 -2.54
CA TYR A 45 3.19 0.59 -1.79
C TYR A 45 3.51 1.65 -0.73
N LEU A 46 4.53 1.39 0.10
CA LEU A 46 5.00 2.35 1.10
C LEU A 46 5.57 3.60 0.45
N PHE A 47 6.21 3.47 -0.71
CA PHE A 47 6.67 4.60 -1.51
C PHE A 47 5.50 5.44 -2.01
N ALA A 48 4.47 4.83 -2.59
CA ALA A 48 3.27 5.52 -3.06
C ALA A 48 2.51 6.22 -1.91
N MET A 49 2.41 5.56 -0.74
CA MET A 49 1.87 6.19 0.47
C MET A 49 2.69 7.38 0.95
N GLY A 50 4.01 7.26 0.97
CA GLY A 50 4.92 8.36 1.35
C GLY A 50 4.80 9.55 0.41
N VAL A 51 4.76 9.29 -0.90
CA VAL A 51 4.54 10.32 -1.94
C VAL A 51 3.16 10.96 -1.78
N GLY A 52 2.11 10.17 -1.55
CA GLY A 52 0.76 10.68 -1.32
C GLY A 52 0.65 11.59 -0.09
N SER A 53 1.28 11.21 1.02
CA SER A 53 1.32 12.05 2.24
C SER A 53 2.09 13.35 2.02
N TRP A 54 3.19 13.31 1.26
CA TRP A 54 3.96 14.50 0.91
C TRP A 54 3.17 15.45 -0.01
N LEU A 55 2.44 14.91 -0.98
CA LEU A 55 1.61 15.68 -1.91
C LEU A 55 0.38 16.29 -1.22
N SER A 56 -0.23 15.60 -0.26
CA SER A 56 -1.35 16.14 0.53
C SER A 56 -0.97 17.44 1.25
N ARG A 57 0.29 17.58 1.70
CA ARG A 57 0.80 18.84 2.28
C ARG A 57 0.84 20.02 1.30
N TYR A 58 0.85 19.77 0.00
CA TYR A 58 0.85 20.81 -1.04
C TYR A 58 -0.55 21.16 -1.56
N ILE A 59 -1.49 20.21 -1.46
CA ILE A 59 -2.88 20.39 -1.92
C ILE A 59 -3.75 21.05 -0.84
N GLU A 60 -3.38 20.97 0.44
CA GLU A 60 -4.06 21.68 1.53
C GLU A 60 -3.66 23.18 1.61
N ARG A 61 -3.44 23.83 0.46
CA ARG A 61 -3.17 25.27 0.37
C ARG A 61 -4.16 25.98 -0.55
#